data_AF-A0A9X4H8T0-F1
#
_entry.id   AF-A0A9X4H8T0-F1
#
_cell.length_a   1.000
_cell.length_b   1.000
_cell.length_c   1.000
_cell.angle_alpha   90.00
_cell.angle_beta   90.00
_cell.angle_gamma   90.00
#
_symmetry.space_group_name_H-M   'P 1'
#
loop_
_entity.id
_entity.type
_entity.pdbx_description
1 polymer ?
#
loop_
_entity_poly.entity_id
_entity_poly.type
_entity_poly.pdbx_seq_one_letter_code
_entity_poly.pdbx_strand_id
1 'polypeptide(L)' 'MEVSSEILEAVEKTSKDKRISCTEARRLAEELKVPPRLIGEAANKLKIKIKACELGCF' A
#
# COMPACT_ATOMS: atom_id res chain seq x y z
N MET A 1 8.51 -11.47 -9.00
CA MET A 1 8.47 -10.26 -8.14
C MET A 1 7.62 -10.65 -6.96
N GLU A 2 8.21 -10.75 -5.77
CA GLU A 2 7.54 -11.30 -4.59
C GLU A 2 7.19 -10.15 -3.65
N VAL A 3 5.99 -10.19 -3.07
CA VAL A 3 5.61 -9.27 -2.01
C VAL A 3 6.27 -9.77 -0.74
N SER A 4 7.41 -9.20 -0.38
CA SER A 4 8.14 -9.54 0.84
C SER A 4 7.30 -9.22 2.09
N SER A 5 7.46 -10.01 3.15
CA SER A 5 6.72 -9.83 4.41
C SER A 5 6.87 -8.43 5.01
N GLU A 6 8.03 -7.79 4.82
CA GLU A 6 8.30 -6.39 5.17
C GLU A 6 7.29 -5.40 4.53
N ILE A 7 6.86 -5.63 3.28
CA ILE A 7 5.89 -4.78 2.59
C ILE A 7 4.50 -5.00 3.20
N LEU A 8 4.14 -6.25 3.50
CA LEU A 8 2.86 -6.58 4.13
C LEU A 8 2.75 -5.96 5.53
N GLU A 9 3.79 -6.09 6.36
CA GLU A 9 3.83 -5.47 7.69
C GLU A 9 3.81 -3.95 7.62
N ALA A 10 4.57 -3.35 6.71
CA ALA A 10 4.58 -1.90 6.54
C ALA A 10 3.20 -1.39 6.12
N VAL A 11 2.56 -2.06 5.15
CA VAL A 11 1.21 -1.71 4.69
C VAL A 11 0.18 -1.91 5.80
N GLU A 12 0.29 -2.98 6.58
CA GLU A 12 -0.59 -3.24 7.72
C GLU A 12 -0.44 -2.16 8.80
N LYS A 13 0.80 -1.79 9.16
CA LYS A 13 1.09 -0.73 10.14
C LYS A 13 0.62 0.64 9.68
N THR A 14 0.79 0.96 8.40
CA THR A 14 0.33 2.23 7.82
C THR A 14 -1.17 2.24 7.61
N SER A 15 -1.78 1.08 7.37
CA SER A 15 -3.23 0.99 7.22
C SER A 15 -3.95 1.28 8.53
N LYS A 16 -4.86 2.25 8.50
CA LYS A 16 -5.79 2.50 9.61
C LYS A 16 -7.14 1.90 9.25
N ASP A 17 -7.63 1.00 10.09
CA ASP A 17 -8.99 0.45 9.94
C ASP A 17 -9.18 -0.31 8.61
N LYS A 18 -8.17 -1.11 8.21
CA LYS A 18 -8.10 -1.79 6.89
C LYS A 18 -8.27 -0.84 5.71
N ARG A 19 -7.84 0.41 5.86
CA ARG A 19 -7.85 1.41 4.81
C ARG A 19 -6.50 2.11 4.74
N ILE A 20 -6.04 2.39 3.53
CA ILE A 20 -4.82 3.14 3.29
C ILE A 20 -5.12 4.23 2.26
N SER A 21 -4.54 5.41 2.43
CA SER A 21 -4.68 6.48 1.44
C SER A 21 -3.66 6.29 0.31
N CYS A 22 -3.97 6.70 -0.93
CA CYS A 22 -2.99 6.60 -2.03
C CYS A 22 -1.68 7.34 -1.71
N THR A 23 -1.78 8.46 -1.00
CA THR A 23 -0.64 9.25 -0.54
C THR A 23 0.20 8.49 0.48
N GLU A 24 -0.42 7.79 1.43
CA GLU A 24 0.29 6.94 2.39
C GLU A 24 0.93 5.73 1.70
N ALA A 25 0.20 5.05 0.81
CA ALA A 25 0.70 3.92 0.05
C ALA A 25 1.92 4.30 -0.81
N ARG A 26 1.89 5.48 -1.44
CA ARG A 26 2.98 6.00 -2.27
C ARG A 26 4.18 6.44 -1.44
N ARG A 27 3.94 7.09 -0.30
CA ARG A 27 4.99 7.46 0.66
C ARG A 27 5.71 6.22 1.19
N LEU A 28 4.94 5.20 1.56
CA LEU A 28 5.47 3.91 1.99
C LEU A 28 6.27 3.21 0.88
N ALA A 29 5.79 3.29 -0.36
CA ALA A 29 6.50 2.78 -1.54
C ALA A 29 7.86 3.47 -1.71
N GLU A 30 7.91 4.79 -1.57
CA GLU A 30 9.15 5.58 -1.66
C GLU A 30 10.12 5.28 -0.51
N GLU A 31 9.62 5.16 0.73
CA GLU A 31 10.44 4.81 1.90
C GLU A 31 11.06 3.41 1.76
N LEU A 32 10.29 2.45 1.29
CA LEU A 32 10.74 1.08 1.06
C LEU A 32 11.51 0.92 -0.26
N LYS A 33 11.60 1.98 -1.09
CA LYS A 33 12.11 1.94 -2.47
C LYS A 33 11.48 0.81 -3.32
N VAL A 34 10.21 0.53 -3.10
CA VAL A 34 9.44 -0.46 -3.87
C VAL A 34 8.44 0.21 -4.80
N PRO A 35 8.07 -0.41 -5.92
CA PRO A 35 6.99 0.10 -6.76
C PRO A 35 5.65 0.12 -6.00
N PRO A 36 4.82 1.17 -6.17
CA PRO A 36 3.48 1.25 -5.54
C PRO A 36 2.55 0.12 -5.96
N ARG A 37 2.87 -0.57 -7.07
CA ARG A 37 2.19 -1.79 -7.53
C ARG A 37 2.33 -2.94 -6.52
N LEU A 38 3.50 -3.11 -5.90
CA LEU A 38 3.73 -4.10 -4.84
C LEU A 38 2.97 -3.74 -3.56
N ILE A 39 2.91 -2.46 -3.22
CA ILE A 39 2.13 -1.95 -2.09
C ILE A 39 0.64 -2.20 -2.33
N GLY A 40 0.17 -1.99 -3.56
CA GLY A 40 -1.19 -2.31 -3.98
C GLY A 40 -1.50 -3.81 -3.89
N GLU A 41 -0.59 -4.68 -4.34
CA GLU A 41 -0.73 -6.13 -4.18
C GLU A 41 -0.74 -6.56 -2.71
N ALA A 42 0.13 -6.00 -1.88
CA ALA A 42 0.18 -6.24 -0.44
C ALA A 42 -1.13 -5.83 0.24
N ALA A 43 -1.61 -4.62 -0.05
CA ALA A 43 -2.89 -4.13 0.46
C ALA A 43 -4.05 -5.02 0.00
N ASN A 44 -4.06 -5.45 -1.26
CA ASN A 44 -5.10 -6.33 -1.80
C ASN A 44 -5.07 -7.72 -1.12
N LYS A 45 -3.89 -8.30 -0.92
CA LYS A 45 -3.71 -9.55 -0.14
C LYS A 45 -4.24 -9.43 1.29
N LEU A 46 -3.99 -8.29 1.95
CA LEU A 46 -4.46 -8.00 3.30
C LEU A 46 -5.93 -7.56 3.36
N LYS A 47 -6.64 -7.51 2.21
CA LYS A 47 -8.00 -6.98 2.07
C LYS A 47 -8.14 -5.53 2.59
N ILE A 48 -7.07 -4.75 2.48
CA ILE A 48 -7.03 -3.33 2.82
C ILE A 48 -7.56 -2.53 1.61
N LYS A 49 -8.53 -1.65 1.86
CA LYS A 49 -9.08 -0.76 0.82
C LYS A 49 -8.20 0.47 0.66
N ILE A 50 -7.66 0.66 -0.53
CA ILE A 50 -7.01 1.92 -0.91
C ILE A 50 -8.12 2.95 -1.17
N LYS A 51 -8.18 4.01 -0.38
CA LYS A 51 -9.10 5.14 -0.55
C LYS A 51 -8.32 6.39 -0.98
N ALA A 52 -8.98 7.34 -1.62
CA ALA A 52 -8.37 8.60 -2.07
C ALA A 52 -7.19 8.39 -3.05
N CYS A 53 -7.44 7.77 -4.20
CA CYS A 53 -6.56 7.97 -5.35
C CYS A 53 -6.78 9.40 -5.85
N GLU A 54 -6.02 10.35 -5.32
CA GLU A 54 -6.04 11.78 -5.73
C GLU A 54 -5.70 11.97 -7.23
N LEU A 55 -5.26 10.92 -7.90
CA LEU A 55 -4.97 10.86 -9.34
C LEU A 55 -6.15 10.40 -10.20
N GLY A 56 -7.31 10.05 -9.63
CA GLY A 56 -8.45 9.56 -10.41
C GLY A 56 -8.14 8.32 -11.26
N CYS A 57 -7.14 7.54 -10.86
CA CYS A 57 -6.63 6.38 -11.61
C CYS A 57 -7.07 5.06 -10.96
N PHE A 58 -8.32 5.02 -10.49
CA PHE A 58 -9.06 3.85 -10.05
C PHE A 58 -10.55 4.03 -10.38
#